data_AF-A0A1G4KA12-F1
#
_entry.id   AF-A0A1G4KA12-F1
#
_cell.length_a   1.000
_cell.length_b   1.000
_cell.length_c   1.000
_cell.angle_alpha   90.00
_cell.angle_beta   90.00
_cell.angle_gamma   90.00
#
_symmetry.space_group_name_H-M   'P 1'
#
loop_
_entity.id
_entity.type
_entity.pdbx_description
1 polymer ?
#
loop_
_entity_poly.entity_id
_entity_poly.type
_entity_poly.pdbx_seq_one_letter_code
_entity_poly.pdbx_strand_id
1 'polypeptide(L)'
;MSNKQHVLTTYKQLIRALVKSSKRAKITQMKEDHKREIALLTYRKIGLVRQQASDPTSSSKGQNVHQLHDLTKRIQMLKSSDPSQRKDLHFYDNSSRLRQTIFQDLPSDESVLSKRLQHLSDLSGFVKNQLEYEQLVERYNPGLKMDQEEKVKRTAARVGLQVPDL
;
A
#
# COMPACT_ATOMS: atom_id res chain seq x y z
N MET A 1 -35.98 8.32 9.28
CA MET A 1 -35.14 8.34 8.06
C MET A 1 -35.72 7.37 7.06
N SER A 2 -35.71 7.66 5.75
CA SER A 2 -36.15 6.68 4.74
C SER A 2 -35.23 5.45 4.77
N ASN A 3 -35.76 4.22 4.60
CA ASN A 3 -34.97 2.99 4.53
C ASN A 3 -33.79 3.09 3.54
N LYS A 4 -33.99 3.79 2.42
CA LYS A 4 -32.93 4.07 1.43
C LYS A 4 -31.80 4.93 2.02
N GLN A 5 -32.11 5.92 2.85
CA GLN A 5 -31.10 6.78 3.50
C GLN A 5 -30.30 5.99 4.55
N HIS A 6 -30.95 5.09 5.28
CA HIS A 6 -30.27 4.27 6.28
C HIS A 6 -29.28 3.31 5.62
N VAL A 7 -29.70 2.60 4.55
CA VAL A 7 -28.83 1.74 3.73
C VAL A 7 -27.64 2.49 3.16
N LEU A 8 -27.86 3.70 2.63
CA LEU A 8 -26.77 4.54 2.12
C LEU A 8 -25.78 4.95 3.22
N THR A 9 -26.26 5.18 4.43
CA THR A 9 -25.43 5.61 5.56
C THR A 9 -24.54 4.48 6.05
N THR A 10 -25.10 3.28 6.25
CA THR A 10 -24.33 2.08 6.66
C THR A 10 -23.34 1.66 5.59
N TYR A 11 -23.73 1.70 4.32
CA TYR A 11 -22.82 1.46 3.19
C TYR A 11 -21.64 2.44 3.18
N LYS A 12 -21.89 3.74 3.36
CA LYS A 12 -20.82 4.75 3.43
C LYS A 12 -19.88 4.52 4.62
N GLN A 13 -20.40 4.09 5.76
CA GLN A 13 -19.58 3.75 6.93
C GLN A 13 -18.65 2.57 6.63
N LEU A 14 -19.17 1.50 6.02
CA LEU A 14 -18.38 0.35 5.59
C LEU A 14 -17.29 0.74 4.59
N ILE A 15 -17.62 1.50 3.54
CA ILE A 15 -16.64 1.98 2.56
C ILE A 15 -15.53 2.78 3.24
N ARG A 16 -15.86 3.71 4.14
CA ARG A 16 -14.85 4.49 4.86
C ARG A 16 -13.94 3.61 5.71
N ALA A 17 -14.49 2.59 6.37
CA ALA A 17 -13.71 1.64 7.15
C ALA A 17 -12.73 0.85 6.26
N LEU A 18 -13.20 0.33 5.13
CA LEU A 18 -12.38 -0.42 4.15
C LEU A 18 -11.28 0.44 3.51
N VAL A 19 -11.59 1.70 3.16
CA VAL A 19 -10.59 2.64 2.65
C VAL A 19 -9.53 2.91 3.72
N LYS A 20 -9.94 3.17 4.96
CA LYS A 20 -9.00 3.46 6.05
C LYS A 20 -8.09 2.26 6.36
N SER A 21 -8.63 1.04 6.41
CA SER A 21 -7.83 -0.16 6.70
C SER A 21 -6.84 -0.48 5.57
N SER A 22 -7.27 -0.40 4.31
CA SER A 22 -6.41 -0.72 3.16
C SER A 22 -5.36 0.34 2.84
N LYS A 23 -5.57 1.61 3.23
CA LYS A 23 -4.67 2.73 2.91
C LYS A 23 -3.21 2.45 3.25
N ARG A 24 -2.96 1.89 4.43
CA ARG A 24 -1.60 1.61 4.89
C ARG A 24 -0.91 0.58 4.01
N ALA A 25 -1.59 -0.54 3.75
CA ALA A 25 -1.07 -1.62 2.90
C ALA A 25 -0.79 -1.13 1.47
N LYS A 26 -1.68 -0.29 0.91
CA LYS A 26 -1.47 0.36 -0.39
C LYS A 26 -0.20 1.22 -0.39
N ILE A 27 0.01 2.06 0.63
CA ILE A 27 1.21 2.90 0.73
C ILE A 27 2.48 2.04 0.83
N THR A 28 2.48 0.98 1.65
CA THR A 28 3.64 0.10 1.77
C THR A 28 3.94 -0.62 0.46
N GLN A 29 2.91 -1.14 -0.22
CA GLN A 29 3.06 -1.79 -1.52
C GLN A 29 3.63 -0.83 -2.56
N MET A 30 3.08 0.39 -2.66
CA MET A 30 3.57 1.40 -3.59
C MET A 30 5.02 1.81 -3.32
N LYS A 31 5.44 1.89 -2.06
CA LYS A 31 6.85 2.18 -1.71
C LYS A 31 7.77 1.07 -2.21
N GLU A 32 7.39 -0.19 -2.01
CA GLU A 32 8.15 -1.34 -2.51
C GLU A 32 8.17 -1.37 -4.04
N ASP A 33 7.04 -1.08 -4.70
CA ASP A 33 6.96 -1.03 -6.16
C ASP A 33 7.81 0.11 -6.74
N HIS A 34 7.83 1.29 -6.11
CA HIS A 34 8.73 2.38 -6.49
C HIS A 34 10.19 1.97 -6.34
N LYS A 35 10.55 1.29 -5.24
CA LYS A 35 11.91 0.77 -5.02
C LYS A 35 12.32 -0.22 -6.12
N ARG A 36 11.42 -1.13 -6.49
CA ARG A 36 11.61 -2.07 -7.61
C ARG A 36 11.76 -1.36 -8.95
N GLU A 37 10.89 -0.40 -9.26
CA GLU A 37 10.94 0.38 -10.51
C GLU A 37 12.25 1.18 -10.60
N ILE A 38 12.68 1.82 -9.52
CA ILE A 38 13.95 2.54 -9.45
C ILE A 38 15.13 1.59 -9.70
N ALA A 39 15.14 0.40 -9.08
CA ALA A 39 16.20 -0.58 -9.27
C ALA A 39 16.27 -1.04 -10.74
N LEU A 40 15.13 -1.35 -11.35
CA LEU A 40 15.06 -1.76 -12.76
C LEU A 40 15.54 -0.64 -13.71
N LEU A 41 15.11 0.60 -13.48
CA LEU A 41 15.54 1.74 -14.29
C LEU A 41 17.03 2.04 -14.11
N THR A 42 17.55 1.88 -12.89
CA THR A 42 18.98 2.06 -12.59
C THR A 42 19.81 0.98 -13.31
N TYR A 43 19.36 -0.27 -13.27
CA TYR A 43 19.99 -1.37 -13.99
C TYR A 43 20.01 -1.12 -15.51
N ARG A 44 18.87 -0.70 -16.09
CA ARG A 44 18.78 -0.33 -17.52
C ARG A 44 19.72 0.82 -17.87
N LYS A 45 19.78 1.86 -17.02
CA LYS A 45 20.71 2.99 -17.18
C LYS A 45 22.17 2.51 -17.20
N ILE A 46 22.57 1.66 -16.27
CA ILE A 46 23.93 1.09 -16.22
C ILE A 46 24.22 0.28 -17.50
N GLY A 47 23.26 -0.52 -17.96
CA GLY A 47 23.39 -1.27 -19.21
C GLY A 47 23.68 -0.38 -20.42
N LEU A 48 22.91 0.70 -20.60
CA LEU A 48 23.13 1.66 -21.69
C LEU A 48 24.48 2.37 -21.59
N VAL A 49 24.91 2.75 -20.39
CA VAL A 49 26.25 3.37 -20.19
C VAL A 49 27.36 2.39 -20.56
N ARG A 50 27.24 1.12 -20.17
CA ARG A 50 28.22 0.07 -20.55
C ARG A 50 28.27 -0.14 -22.06
N GLN A 51 27.11 -0.16 -22.72
CA GLN A 51 27.01 -0.30 -24.17
C GLN A 51 27.62 0.89 -24.92
N GLN A 52 27.44 2.12 -24.42
CA GLN A 52 28.10 3.30 -24.98
C GLN A 52 29.63 3.25 -24.84
N ALA A 53 30.13 2.66 -23.74
CA ALA A 53 31.57 2.52 -23.51
C ALA A 53 32.21 1.46 -24.42
N SER A 54 31.47 0.41 -24.81
CA SER A 54 31.97 -0.63 -25.71
C SER A 54 31.97 -0.23 -27.20
N ASP A 55 30.99 0.57 -27.65
CA ASP A 55 30.83 0.93 -29.08
C ASP A 55 30.92 2.46 -29.32
N PRO A 56 32.12 3.05 -29.31
CA PRO A 56 32.32 4.50 -29.41
C PRO A 56 32.10 5.10 -30.82
N THR A 57 31.69 4.35 -31.84
CA THR A 57 31.57 4.85 -33.24
C THR A 57 30.17 4.72 -33.84
N SER A 58 29.18 4.21 -33.09
CA SER A 58 27.83 3.96 -33.59
C SER A 58 26.98 5.24 -33.76
N SER A 59 26.17 5.30 -34.83
CA SER A 59 25.25 6.41 -35.16
C SER A 59 24.09 6.59 -34.15
N SER A 60 23.94 5.65 -33.21
CA SER A 60 22.90 5.63 -32.17
C SER A 60 23.24 6.43 -30.91
N LYS A 61 24.42 7.07 -30.83
CA LYS A 61 24.85 7.87 -29.67
C LYS A 61 23.83 8.92 -29.23
N GLY A 62 23.25 9.67 -30.17
CA GLY A 62 22.25 10.71 -29.87
C GLY A 62 21.00 10.12 -29.20
N GLN A 63 20.48 9.00 -29.72
CA GLN A 63 19.32 8.31 -29.14
C GLN A 63 19.62 7.78 -27.74
N ASN A 64 20.81 7.21 -27.52
CA ASN A 64 21.22 6.70 -26.21
C ASN A 64 21.33 7.81 -25.14
N VAL A 65 21.79 9.01 -25.53
CA VAL A 65 21.85 10.17 -24.61
C VAL A 65 20.46 10.62 -24.19
N HIS A 66 19.50 10.69 -25.13
CA HIS A 66 18.10 11.00 -24.81
C HIS A 66 17.49 9.95 -23.87
N GLN A 67 17.69 8.66 -24.16
CA GLN A 67 17.22 7.58 -23.29
C GLN A 67 17.82 7.66 -21.88
N LEU A 68 19.11 7.97 -21.75
CA LEU A 68 19.75 8.15 -20.44
C LEU A 68 19.16 9.34 -19.66
N HIS A 69 18.86 10.43 -20.34
CA HIS A 69 18.20 11.58 -19.75
C HIS A 69 16.79 11.21 -19.28
N ASP A 70 16.00 10.52 -20.11
CA ASP A 70 14.65 10.09 -19.78
C ASP A 70 14.62 9.13 -18.59
N LEU A 71 15.55 8.16 -18.55
CA LEU A 71 15.71 7.24 -17.42
C LEU A 71 16.08 8.01 -16.14
N THR A 72 16.99 8.98 -16.22
CA THR A 72 17.40 9.79 -15.07
C THR A 72 16.25 10.64 -14.55
N LYS A 73 15.50 11.28 -15.46
CA LYS A 73 14.30 12.05 -15.15
C LYS A 73 13.25 11.16 -14.48
N ARG A 74 13.01 9.95 -15.00
CA ARG A 74 12.05 9.01 -14.44
C ARG A 74 12.43 8.54 -13.04
N ILE A 75 13.70 8.20 -12.82
CA ILE A 75 14.21 7.85 -11.48
C ILE A 75 14.00 9.00 -10.51
N GLN A 76 14.31 10.23 -10.91
CA GLN A 76 14.14 11.41 -10.06
C GLN A 76 12.67 11.68 -9.74
N MET A 77 11.78 11.55 -10.72
CA MET A 77 10.33 11.65 -10.51
C MET A 77 9.84 10.63 -9.48
N LEU A 78 10.23 9.35 -9.61
CA LEU A 78 9.86 8.30 -8.66
C LEU A 78 10.40 8.56 -7.25
N LYS A 79 11.63 9.05 -7.13
CA LYS A 79 12.24 9.42 -5.84
C LYS A 79 11.53 10.60 -5.17
N SER A 80 11.09 11.58 -5.96
CA SER A 80 10.37 12.76 -5.45
C SER A 80 8.89 12.50 -5.14
N SER A 81 8.30 11.45 -5.73
CA SER A 81 6.88 11.15 -5.52
C SER A 81 6.64 10.51 -4.15
N ASP A 82 5.82 11.16 -3.32
CA ASP A 82 5.33 10.56 -2.07
C ASP A 82 4.08 9.71 -2.35
N PRO A 83 4.13 8.37 -2.16
CA PRO A 83 2.97 7.49 -2.33
C PRO A 83 1.78 7.89 -1.46
N SER A 84 2.02 8.54 -0.32
CA SER A 84 1.01 8.87 0.70
C SER A 84 0.00 9.93 0.24
N GLN A 85 0.37 10.75 -0.76
CA GLN A 85 -0.43 11.88 -1.26
C GLN A 85 -1.29 11.52 -2.48
N ARG A 86 -1.28 10.26 -2.93
CA ARG A 86 -2.10 9.84 -4.07
C ARG A 86 -3.58 9.89 -3.74
N LYS A 87 -4.37 10.49 -4.64
CA LYS A 87 -5.83 10.57 -4.53
C LYS A 87 -6.48 9.18 -4.55
N ASP A 88 -5.87 8.23 -5.25
CA ASP A 88 -6.33 6.83 -5.38
C ASP A 88 -6.49 6.14 -4.02
N LEU A 89 -5.76 6.59 -2.98
CA LEU A 89 -5.85 6.07 -1.62
C LEU A 89 -7.18 6.36 -0.93
N HIS A 90 -7.97 7.31 -1.46
CA HIS A 90 -9.28 7.65 -0.91
C HIS A 90 -10.41 6.80 -1.49
N PHE A 91 -10.10 5.90 -2.42
CA PHE A 91 -11.08 5.08 -3.11
C PHE A 91 -10.92 3.60 -2.77
N TYR A 92 -12.07 2.93 -2.71
CA TYR A 92 -12.14 1.47 -2.63
C TYR A 92 -12.36 0.91 -4.03
N ASP A 93 -11.43 0.07 -4.49
CA ASP A 93 -11.35 -0.37 -5.88
C ASP A 93 -12.62 -1.14 -6.31
N ASN A 94 -13.21 -1.92 -5.39
CA ASN A 94 -14.40 -2.74 -5.64
C ASN A 94 -15.71 -2.09 -5.18
N SER A 95 -15.75 -0.76 -5.09
CA SER A 95 -16.93 -0.02 -4.60
C SER A 95 -18.18 -0.23 -5.45
N SER A 96 -18.04 -0.35 -6.77
CA SER A 96 -19.14 -0.62 -7.72
C SER A 96 -19.76 -2.00 -7.49
N ARG A 97 -18.93 -3.04 -7.40
CA ARG A 97 -19.36 -4.42 -7.12
C ARG A 97 -20.03 -4.52 -5.75
N LEU A 98 -19.44 -3.91 -4.73
CA LEU A 98 -20.02 -3.91 -3.38
C LEU A 98 -21.35 -3.14 -3.33
N ARG A 99 -21.46 -2.03 -4.06
CA ARG A 99 -22.72 -1.31 -4.21
C ARG A 99 -23.75 -2.21 -4.88
N GLN A 100 -23.40 -2.88 -5.96
CA GLN A 100 -24.34 -3.78 -6.64
C GLN A 100 -24.85 -4.88 -5.70
N THR A 101 -23.97 -5.58 -4.99
CA THR A 101 -24.39 -6.67 -4.08
C THR A 101 -25.27 -6.21 -2.92
N ILE A 102 -25.04 -5.00 -2.40
CA ILE A 102 -25.85 -4.45 -1.31
C ILE A 102 -27.18 -3.91 -1.82
N PHE A 103 -27.20 -3.27 -2.99
CA PHE A 103 -28.36 -2.55 -3.50
C PHE A 103 -29.27 -3.36 -4.44
N GLN A 104 -28.79 -4.46 -5.01
CA GLN A 104 -29.57 -5.28 -5.95
C GLN A 104 -30.64 -6.12 -5.24
N ASP A 105 -30.32 -6.72 -4.09
CA ASP A 105 -31.21 -7.64 -3.38
C ASP A 105 -31.74 -7.03 -2.07
N LEU A 106 -32.30 -5.80 -2.10
CA LEU A 106 -32.91 -5.27 -0.87
C LEU A 106 -34.17 -6.07 -0.52
N PRO A 107 -34.24 -6.67 0.68
CA PRO A 107 -35.46 -7.34 1.13
C PRO A 107 -36.59 -6.33 1.30
N SER A 108 -37.80 -6.72 0.91
CA SER A 108 -39.02 -5.92 1.12
C SER A 108 -39.48 -5.96 2.58
N ASP A 109 -39.17 -7.04 3.30
CA ASP A 109 -39.46 -7.19 4.72
C ASP A 109 -38.50 -6.33 5.57
N GLU A 110 -39.09 -5.43 6.37
CA GLU A 110 -38.38 -4.50 7.25
C GLU A 110 -37.55 -5.21 8.33
N SER A 111 -38.02 -6.36 8.83
CA SER A 111 -37.31 -7.15 9.84
C SER A 111 -36.04 -7.79 9.27
N VAL A 112 -36.07 -8.22 8.00
CA VAL A 112 -34.90 -8.78 7.30
C VAL A 112 -33.94 -7.66 6.90
N LEU A 113 -34.48 -6.52 6.45
CA LEU A 113 -33.68 -5.34 6.09
C LEU A 113 -32.88 -4.83 7.29
N SER A 114 -33.52 -4.67 8.45
CA SER A 114 -32.87 -4.20 9.67
C SER A 114 -31.73 -5.14 10.11
N LYS A 115 -31.94 -6.46 10.10
CA LYS A 115 -30.88 -7.45 10.36
C LYS A 115 -29.70 -7.31 9.40
N ARG A 116 -29.95 -7.13 8.09
CA ARG A 116 -28.89 -6.94 7.10
C ARG A 116 -28.11 -5.65 7.32
N LEU A 117 -28.79 -4.57 7.72
CA LEU A 117 -28.15 -3.30 8.05
C LEU A 117 -27.30 -3.41 9.32
N GLN A 118 -27.76 -4.17 10.32
CA GLN A 118 -26.97 -4.49 11.50
C GLN A 118 -25.69 -5.25 11.11
N HIS A 119 -25.80 -6.30 10.28
CA HIS A 119 -24.62 -7.04 9.80
C HIS A 119 -23.61 -6.16 9.05
N LEU A 120 -24.08 -5.21 8.23
CA LEU A 120 -23.19 -4.24 7.56
C LEU A 120 -22.50 -3.31 8.56
N SER A 121 -23.20 -2.90 9.61
CA SER A 121 -22.63 -2.11 10.71
C SER A 121 -21.58 -2.92 11.47
N ASP A 122 -21.88 -4.17 11.81
CA ASP A 122 -20.96 -5.07 12.51
C ASP A 122 -19.69 -5.32 11.69
N LEU A 123 -19.82 -5.51 10.38
CA LEU A 123 -18.69 -5.63 9.46
C LEU A 123 -17.83 -4.35 9.45
N SER A 124 -18.49 -3.18 9.43
CA SER A 124 -17.76 -1.91 9.55
C SER A 124 -17.04 -1.79 10.89
N GLY A 125 -17.62 -2.30 11.98
CA GLY A 125 -17.00 -2.33 13.31
C GLY A 125 -15.79 -3.25 13.33
N PHE A 126 -15.95 -4.48 12.83
CA PHE A 126 -14.88 -5.47 12.73
C PHE A 126 -13.66 -4.94 11.99
N VAL A 127 -13.84 -4.32 10.82
CA VAL A 127 -12.72 -3.77 10.03
C VAL A 127 -11.97 -2.66 10.79
N LYS A 128 -12.69 -1.82 11.54
CA LYS A 128 -12.07 -0.77 12.36
C LYS A 128 -11.27 -1.38 13.52
N ASN A 129 -11.87 -2.34 14.21
CA ASN A 129 -11.24 -3.03 15.35
C ASN A 129 -10.02 -3.83 14.91
N GLN A 130 -10.05 -4.46 13.73
CA GLN A 130 -8.91 -5.16 13.16
C GLN A 130 -7.74 -4.20 12.88
N LEU A 131 -8.03 -3.03 12.32
CA LEU A 131 -7.01 -2.00 12.10
C LEU A 131 -6.40 -1.50 13.43
N GLU A 132 -7.23 -1.29 14.45
CA GLU A 132 -6.78 -0.88 15.78
C GLU A 132 -5.92 -1.96 16.45
N TYR A 133 -6.37 -3.22 16.38
CA TYR A 133 -5.63 -4.37 16.87
C TYR A 133 -4.24 -4.45 16.23
N GLU A 134 -4.15 -4.34 14.90
CA GLU A 134 -2.85 -4.34 14.20
C GLU A 134 -1.94 -3.21 14.66
N GLN A 135 -2.48 -2.01 14.90
CA GLN A 135 -1.71 -0.87 15.40
C GLN A 135 -1.21 -1.10 16.83
N LEU A 136 -2.05 -1.66 17.71
CA LEU A 136 -1.68 -2.00 19.07
C LEU A 136 -0.60 -3.08 19.09
N VAL A 137 -0.77 -4.14 18.30
CA VAL A 137 0.23 -5.22 18.17
C VAL A 137 1.58 -4.66 17.78
N GLU A 138 1.65 -3.77 16.78
CA GLU A 138 2.93 -3.17 16.37
C GLU A 138 3.54 -2.24 17.42
N ARG A 139 2.70 -1.50 18.17
CA ARG A 139 3.17 -0.58 19.21
C ARG A 139 3.75 -1.31 20.41
N TYR A 140 3.11 -2.40 20.83
CA TYR A 140 3.48 -3.14 22.02
C TYR A 140 4.41 -4.33 21.74
N ASN A 141 4.55 -4.75 20.47
CA ASN A 141 5.50 -5.77 20.04
C ASN A 141 6.52 -5.18 19.02
N PRO A 142 7.45 -4.33 19.47
CA PRO A 142 8.48 -3.75 18.60
C PRO A 142 9.39 -4.82 17.98
N GLY A 143 9.48 -6.01 18.58
CA GLY A 143 10.24 -7.14 18.06
C GLY A 143 9.56 -7.88 16.90
N LEU A 144 8.31 -7.55 16.55
CA LEU A 144 7.55 -8.22 15.49
C LEU A 144 8.14 -7.99 14.09
N LYS A 145 8.75 -6.82 13.86
CA LYS A 145 9.34 -6.43 12.57
C LYS A 145 10.87 -6.38 12.58
N MET A 146 11.48 -6.69 13.73
CA MET A 146 12.92 -6.70 13.84
C MET A 146 13.50 -7.88 13.07
N ASP A 147 14.58 -7.61 12.34
CA ASP A 147 15.34 -8.68 11.73
C ASP A 147 16.03 -9.54 12.80
N GLN A 148 16.31 -10.79 12.45
CA GLN A 148 16.85 -11.77 13.39
C GLN A 148 18.21 -11.32 13.94
N GLU A 149 19.07 -10.71 13.13
CA GLU A 149 20.34 -10.14 13.59
C GLU A 149 20.14 -9.03 14.63
N GLU A 150 19.21 -8.12 14.38
CA GLU A 150 18.92 -7.01 15.27
C GLU A 150 18.36 -7.51 16.61
N LYS A 151 17.53 -8.56 16.57
CA LYS A 151 17.00 -9.24 17.75
C LYS A 151 18.10 -9.92 18.58
N VAL A 152 19.06 -10.57 17.92
CA VAL A 152 20.24 -11.17 18.58
C VAL A 152 21.08 -10.07 19.22
N LYS A 153 21.35 -8.96 18.50
CA LYS A 153 22.08 -7.79 19.03
C LYS A 153 21.43 -7.20 20.27
N ARG A 154 20.11 -6.97 20.27
CA ARG A 154 19.38 -6.45 21.44
C ARG A 154 19.37 -7.42 22.61
N THR A 155 19.22 -8.72 22.35
CA THR A 155 19.25 -9.74 23.40
C THR A 155 20.62 -9.82 24.06
N ALA A 156 21.68 -9.79 23.25
CA ALA A 156 23.07 -9.74 23.74
C ALA A 156 23.31 -8.47 24.57
N ALA A 157 22.92 -7.30 24.07
CA ALA A 157 23.08 -6.03 24.80
C ALA A 157 22.33 -6.01 26.13
N ARG A 158 21.17 -6.67 26.22
CA ARG A 158 20.39 -6.78 27.47
C ARG A 158 21.14 -7.54 28.57
N VAL A 159 22.03 -8.46 28.20
CA VAL A 159 22.88 -9.22 29.14
C VAL A 159 24.31 -8.68 29.19
N GLY A 160 24.58 -7.49 28.62
CA GLY A 160 25.90 -6.88 28.60
C GLY A 160 26.90 -7.53 27.64
N LEU A 161 26.43 -8.34 26.68
CA LEU A 161 27.24 -8.98 25.65
C LEU A 161 27.17 -8.18 24.34
N GLN A 162 28.28 -8.18 23.59
CA GLN A 162 28.35 -7.58 22.26
C GLN A 162 28.42 -8.67 21.19
N VAL A 163 27.56 -8.58 20.18
CA VAL A 163 27.59 -9.51 19.04
C VAL A 163 28.74 -9.10 18.12
N PRO A 164 29.64 -10.01 17.73
CA PRO A 164 30.69 -9.72 16.75
C PRO A 164 30.09 -9.30 15.40
N ASP A 165 30.71 -8.33 14.73
CA ASP A 165 30.38 -8.02 13.34
C ASP A 165 30.95 -9.12 12.43
N LEU A 166 30.15 -9.57 11.46
CA LEU A 166 30.53 -10.55 10.42
C LEU A 166 31.35 -9.89 9.30
#